data_AF-A0A520C0I3-F1
#
_entry.id   AF-A0A520C0I3-F1
#
_cell.length_a   1.000
_cell.length_b   1.000
_cell.length_c   1.000
_cell.angle_alpha   90.00
_cell.angle_beta   90.00
_cell.angle_gamma   90.00
#
_symmetry.space_group_name_H-M   'P 1'
#
loop_
_entity.id
_entity.type
_entity.pdbx_description
1 polymer ?
#
loop_
_entity_poly.entity_id
_entity_poly.type
_entity_poly.pdbx_seq_one_letter_code
_entity_poly.pdbx_strand_id
1 'polypeptide(L)'
;GGGSRHDHYLKSGEVQNFHNVLFSLNNYVKGAININTEGDVPTIQAPFEGEFMRMADQLKGKVEIDIAQPLMFRSLYNLGGAQFVFPDPPMKGKVAYVSNGDYKDKVTDDALILKVSSGNETKEITLLGSKGKMGVPQSIKVGDLEFTLFYGSKIYNTPFTVKLDDFIAKKYPGTEKSYSSYESKVEVTDGDETFDYHIYMNHILEYKGHRLFQASFDEDEKGTVLSVSSDFWGTWITYIGYFLLYFSMMAIMFTKYSRFADLKRKLEKVKMKKAKLSVVALLFSLTGFAQTHNQNHNDLKAIDSLIQKYKVDEEHAAKFGKLVIQDLGGRMKPVNTFSSELLRKVSHENSYKGLNADQVFLSMTQFPSAWYQVQMIYISRSNDSIRKIIGIPADQKLAAFINFFDERGNYKLSKYLDDAYKTANPNQFEKDFVETDKKVNLLSSALFGSILKIFPIPGDKNNKWVSYPELGETNIKGMDSTFTKQIIPIYLASLASATENNKYKEADFYLDGIQKYQKKYGLDRCFFADV
;
A
#
# COMPACT_ATOMS: atom_id res chain seq x y z
N GLY A 1 -23.00 13.08 19.55
CA GLY A 1 -22.02 12.12 20.09
C GLY A 1 -21.70 11.09 19.01
N GLY A 2 -20.46 10.61 18.95
CA GLY A 2 -19.96 9.76 17.86
C GLY A 2 -19.94 8.25 18.13
N GLY A 3 -20.72 7.75 19.10
CA GLY A 3 -20.75 6.32 19.48
C GLY A 3 -19.51 5.77 20.18
N SER A 4 -18.39 6.52 20.20
CA SER A 4 -17.17 6.17 20.92
C SER A 4 -17.24 6.52 22.42
N ARG A 5 -16.46 5.80 23.23
CA ARG A 5 -16.20 6.16 24.64
C ARG A 5 -15.29 7.39 24.69
N HIS A 6 -15.65 8.36 25.53
CA HIS A 6 -14.86 9.56 25.83
C HIS A 6 -14.52 9.53 27.32
N ASP A 7 -13.25 9.74 27.67
CA ASP A 7 -12.81 9.84 29.07
C ASP A 7 -12.58 11.32 29.43
N HIS A 8 -13.11 11.75 30.57
CA HIS A 8 -13.10 13.15 31.03
C HIS A 8 -12.61 13.25 32.48
N TYR A 9 -11.94 14.36 32.83
CA TYR A 9 -11.38 14.60 34.15
C TYR A 9 -12.07 15.77 34.85
N LEU A 10 -12.81 15.49 35.93
CA LEU A 10 -13.46 16.49 36.76
C LEU A 10 -12.57 16.84 37.96
N LYS A 11 -12.39 18.15 38.23
CA LYS A 11 -11.50 18.66 39.27
C LYS A 11 -12.30 19.27 40.43
N SER A 12 -11.82 19.07 41.66
CA SER A 12 -12.48 19.55 42.87
C SER A 12 -12.61 21.08 42.86
N GLY A 13 -13.81 21.58 43.17
CA GLY A 13 -14.18 22.99 43.12
C GLY A 13 -14.71 23.47 41.76
N GLU A 14 -14.45 22.74 40.66
CA GLU A 14 -14.82 23.16 39.31
C GLU A 14 -16.17 22.58 38.84
N VAL A 15 -16.75 23.27 37.86
CA VAL A 15 -17.96 22.85 37.14
C VAL A 15 -17.56 22.64 35.69
N GLN A 16 -17.91 21.49 35.09
CA GLN A 16 -17.62 21.21 33.68
C GLN A 16 -18.89 20.72 32.97
N ASN A 17 -19.01 21.05 31.69
CA ASN A 17 -20.10 20.62 30.83
C ASN A 17 -19.60 19.45 29.96
N PHE A 18 -20.19 18.27 30.13
CA PHE A 18 -19.96 17.12 29.26
C PHE A 18 -21.28 16.79 28.55
N HIS A 19 -21.29 16.88 27.22
CA HIS A 19 -22.43 16.48 26.39
C HIS A 19 -23.78 17.15 26.77
N ASN A 20 -23.75 18.44 27.13
CA ASN A 20 -24.86 19.25 27.63
C ASN A 20 -25.37 18.91 29.04
N VAL A 21 -24.66 18.05 29.78
CA VAL A 21 -24.89 17.81 31.21
C VAL A 21 -23.79 18.49 32.03
N LEU A 22 -24.18 19.30 33.01
CA LEU A 22 -23.25 19.92 33.96
C LEU A 22 -22.88 18.93 35.06
N PHE A 23 -21.59 18.85 35.38
CA PHE A 23 -21.05 18.08 36.51
C PHE A 23 -20.22 19.00 37.41
N SER A 24 -20.29 18.80 38.73
CA SER A 24 -19.38 19.47 39.67
C SER A 24 -18.96 18.55 40.81
N LEU A 25 -17.73 18.76 41.31
CA LEU A 25 -17.09 17.98 42.36
C LEU A 25 -16.77 18.88 43.55
N ASN A 26 -17.34 18.57 44.72
CA ASN A 26 -17.15 19.28 45.99
C ASN A 26 -17.53 20.78 45.93
N ASN A 27 -18.46 21.13 45.04
CA ASN A 27 -19.03 22.47 44.89
C ASN A 27 -20.48 22.30 44.43
N TYR A 28 -21.46 22.79 45.20
CA TYR A 28 -22.88 22.55 44.90
C TYR A 28 -23.43 23.58 43.92
N VAL A 29 -23.91 23.10 42.77
CA VAL A 29 -24.52 23.91 41.72
C VAL A 29 -25.90 23.36 41.36
N LYS A 30 -26.93 24.19 41.53
CA LYS A 30 -28.31 23.84 41.16
C LYS A 30 -28.41 23.57 39.65
N GLY A 31 -28.97 22.42 39.28
CA GLY A 31 -29.07 22.00 37.88
C GLY A 31 -27.82 21.31 37.31
N ALA A 32 -26.82 21.02 38.14
CA ALA A 32 -25.71 20.13 37.80
C ALA A 32 -25.83 18.78 38.53
N ILE A 33 -25.19 17.74 37.99
CA ILE A 33 -24.92 16.51 38.72
C ILE A 33 -23.79 16.82 39.71
N ASN A 34 -24.16 16.92 40.97
CA ASN A 34 -23.28 17.27 42.07
C ASN A 34 -22.70 16.00 42.69
N ILE A 35 -21.38 15.98 42.85
CA ILE A 35 -20.63 14.87 43.45
C ILE A 35 -19.92 15.44 44.68
N ASN A 36 -20.14 14.85 45.85
CA ASN A 36 -19.46 15.24 47.08
C ASN A 36 -18.66 14.04 47.63
N THR A 37 -17.37 14.26 47.87
CA THR A 37 -16.42 13.27 48.38
C THR A 37 -15.65 13.77 49.61
N GLU A 38 -16.17 14.78 50.31
CA GLU A 38 -15.56 15.34 51.53
C GLU A 38 -16.18 14.81 52.83
N GLY A 39 -17.32 14.11 52.74
CA GLY A 39 -17.92 13.35 53.85
C GLY A 39 -17.51 11.87 53.88
N ASP A 40 -17.87 11.16 54.96
CA ASP A 40 -17.50 9.75 55.22
C ASP A 40 -17.91 8.77 54.11
N VAL A 41 -18.97 9.09 53.36
CA VAL A 41 -19.45 8.33 52.20
C VAL A 41 -19.59 9.29 51.02
N PRO A 42 -18.92 9.02 49.88
CA PRO A 42 -19.15 9.77 48.64
C PRO A 42 -20.61 9.74 48.22
N THR A 43 -21.13 10.88 47.77
CA THR A 43 -22.54 11.06 47.40
C THR A 43 -22.70 11.71 46.03
N ILE A 44 -23.83 11.42 45.39
CA ILE A 44 -24.29 11.98 44.12
C ILE A 44 -25.69 12.57 44.30
N GLN A 45 -25.93 13.72 43.69
CA GLN A 45 -27.23 14.39 43.63
C GLN A 45 -27.44 14.89 42.20
N ALA A 46 -28.53 14.49 41.55
CA ALA A 46 -28.79 14.79 40.14
C ALA A 46 -30.14 15.53 39.95
N PRO A 47 -30.22 16.50 39.03
CA PRO A 47 -31.45 17.26 38.74
C PRO A 47 -32.40 16.50 37.79
N PHE A 48 -32.15 15.21 37.57
CA PHE A 48 -32.89 14.32 36.68
C PHE A 48 -33.04 12.96 37.36
N GLU A 49 -34.16 12.27 37.15
CA GLU A 49 -34.30 10.87 37.53
C GLU A 49 -33.48 9.94 36.62
N GLY A 50 -33.28 8.71 37.09
CA GLY A 50 -32.85 7.59 36.25
C GLY A 50 -32.34 6.41 37.07
N GLU A 51 -31.37 5.68 36.54
CA GLU A 51 -30.90 4.43 37.13
C GLU A 51 -29.37 4.28 37.08
N PHE A 52 -28.85 3.40 37.94
CA PHE A 52 -27.48 2.89 37.85
C PHE A 52 -27.44 1.36 37.91
N MET A 53 -26.45 0.77 37.25
CA MET A 53 -26.16 -0.67 37.34
C MET A 53 -24.65 -0.92 37.52
N ARG A 54 -24.29 -1.71 38.53
CA ARG A 54 -22.93 -2.19 38.75
C ARG A 54 -22.71 -3.52 38.04
N MET A 55 -21.77 -3.56 37.09
CA MET A 55 -21.54 -4.74 36.24
C MET A 55 -20.98 -5.96 36.99
N ALA A 56 -20.31 -5.76 38.13
CA ALA A 56 -19.60 -6.82 38.85
C ALA A 56 -20.54 -7.80 39.59
N ASP A 57 -21.67 -7.30 40.10
CA ASP A 57 -22.63 -8.03 40.94
C ASP A 57 -24.10 -7.83 40.49
N GLN A 58 -24.30 -7.16 39.36
CA GLN A 58 -25.62 -6.78 38.81
C GLN A 58 -26.49 -5.94 39.76
N LEU A 59 -25.89 -5.28 40.77
CA LEU A 59 -26.60 -4.36 41.66
C LEU A 59 -27.22 -3.23 40.83
N LYS A 60 -28.53 -3.04 40.94
CA LYS A 60 -29.28 -1.94 40.34
C LYS A 60 -29.88 -1.04 41.39
N GLY A 61 -29.91 0.26 41.11
CA GLY A 61 -30.60 1.25 41.94
C GLY A 61 -31.16 2.40 41.08
N LYS A 62 -32.08 3.15 41.66
CA LYS A 62 -32.62 4.38 41.05
C LYS A 62 -31.92 5.59 41.63
N VAL A 63 -31.73 6.61 40.80
CA VAL A 63 -31.34 7.95 41.24
C VAL A 63 -32.57 8.85 41.24
N GLU A 64 -32.84 9.45 42.38
CA GLU A 64 -34.00 10.32 42.59
C GLU A 64 -33.62 11.81 42.42
N ILE A 65 -34.55 12.60 41.89
CA ILE A 65 -34.32 14.00 41.54
C ILE A 65 -34.02 14.87 42.77
N ASP A 66 -32.96 15.66 42.68
CA ASP A 66 -32.46 16.60 43.69
C ASP A 66 -32.20 16.00 45.09
N ILE A 67 -32.18 14.67 45.24
CA ILE A 67 -31.87 13.96 46.50
C ILE A 67 -30.40 13.48 46.48
N ALA A 68 -29.67 13.72 47.56
CA ALA A 68 -28.31 13.22 47.72
C ALA A 68 -28.32 11.74 48.14
N GLN A 69 -27.68 10.88 47.35
CA GLN A 69 -27.65 9.42 47.52
C GLN A 69 -26.19 8.91 47.53
N PRO A 70 -25.89 7.72 48.11
CA PRO A 70 -24.55 7.15 48.09
C PRO A 70 -24.04 6.87 46.67
N LEU A 71 -22.86 7.39 46.33
CA LEU A 71 -22.23 7.21 45.02
C LEU A 71 -21.63 5.81 44.89
N MET A 72 -22.24 4.98 44.03
CA MET A 72 -21.68 3.69 43.64
C MET A 72 -20.65 3.88 42.51
N PHE A 73 -19.36 3.71 42.83
CA PHE A 73 -18.30 3.62 41.83
C PHE A 73 -18.44 2.36 40.95
N ARG A 74 -17.75 2.36 39.80
CA ARG A 74 -17.71 1.25 38.80
C ARG A 74 -19.10 0.79 38.35
N SER A 75 -20.05 1.72 38.38
CA SER A 75 -21.45 1.53 38.01
C SER A 75 -21.77 2.46 36.84
N LEU A 76 -22.54 1.94 35.87
CA LEU A 76 -23.04 2.69 34.73
C LEU A 76 -24.29 3.45 35.18
N TYR A 77 -24.22 4.78 35.17
CA TYR A 77 -25.34 5.68 35.38
C TYR A 77 -25.97 6.03 34.04
N ASN A 78 -27.30 6.11 34.03
CA ASN A 78 -28.11 6.54 32.89
C ASN A 78 -29.03 7.67 33.36
N LEU A 79 -28.60 8.92 33.19
CA LEU A 79 -29.23 10.12 33.77
C LEU A 79 -29.30 11.25 32.75
N GLY A 80 -30.47 11.88 32.60
CA GLY A 80 -30.66 13.02 31.68
C GLY A 80 -30.36 12.71 30.20
N GLY A 81 -30.37 11.43 29.79
CA GLY A 81 -29.95 10.98 28.45
C GLY A 81 -28.43 10.79 28.28
N ALA A 82 -27.62 11.04 29.31
CA ALA A 82 -26.20 10.74 29.34
C ALA A 82 -25.92 9.39 30.02
N GLN A 83 -24.95 8.63 29.47
CA GLN A 83 -24.44 7.39 30.04
C GLN A 83 -22.98 7.56 30.45
N PHE A 84 -22.66 7.30 31.72
CA PHE A 84 -21.32 7.52 32.27
C PHE A 84 -21.00 6.60 33.45
N VAL A 85 -19.70 6.48 33.77
CA VAL A 85 -19.16 5.65 34.86
C VAL A 85 -18.12 6.45 35.63
N PHE A 86 -18.17 6.40 36.96
CA PHE A 86 -17.05 6.84 37.81
C PHE A 86 -16.20 5.61 38.16
N PRO A 87 -15.02 5.41 37.55
CA PRO A 87 -14.26 4.17 37.71
C PRO A 87 -13.58 4.06 39.09
N ASP A 88 -13.14 5.19 39.65
CA ASP A 88 -12.30 5.26 40.84
C ASP A 88 -12.60 6.55 41.64
N PRO A 89 -12.32 6.59 42.96
CA PRO A 89 -12.48 7.79 43.78
C PRO A 89 -11.46 8.89 43.39
N PRO A 90 -11.76 10.17 43.68
CA PRO A 90 -10.88 11.28 43.30
C PRO A 90 -9.52 11.19 44.02
N MET A 91 -8.44 11.19 43.23
CA MET A 91 -7.07 11.08 43.71
C MET A 91 -6.39 12.45 43.79
N LYS A 92 -5.61 12.69 44.85
CA LYS A 92 -4.76 13.89 44.93
C LYS A 92 -3.49 13.67 44.11
N GLY A 93 -3.29 14.50 43.08
CA GLY A 93 -2.14 14.40 42.17
C GLY A 93 -2.00 15.64 41.27
N LYS A 94 -1.11 15.54 40.29
CA LYS A 94 -0.97 16.50 39.19
C LYS A 94 -1.11 15.75 37.87
N VAL A 95 -1.87 16.30 36.92
CA VAL A 95 -1.88 15.79 35.54
C VAL A 95 -0.53 16.13 34.91
N ALA A 96 0.08 15.16 34.22
CA ALA A 96 1.35 15.31 33.54
C ALA A 96 1.33 14.47 32.25
N TYR A 97 2.09 14.91 31.24
CA TYR A 97 2.25 14.16 29.99
C TYR A 97 3.26 13.03 30.18
N VAL A 98 2.96 11.86 29.62
CA VAL A 98 3.81 10.66 29.65
C VAL A 98 4.03 10.23 28.20
N SER A 99 5.29 9.99 27.82
CA SER A 99 5.63 9.50 26.48
C SER A 99 5.17 8.05 26.30
N ASN A 100 4.66 7.73 25.10
CA ASN A 100 4.41 6.37 24.63
C ASN A 100 5.70 5.51 24.51
N GLY A 101 6.88 6.13 24.50
CA GLY A 101 8.17 5.48 24.30
C GLY A 101 8.54 5.20 22.84
N ASP A 102 7.70 5.58 21.86
CA ASP A 102 8.00 5.38 20.43
C ASP A 102 8.43 6.69 19.76
N TYR A 103 9.75 6.84 19.58
CA TYR A 103 10.40 7.94 18.88
C TYR A 103 10.06 8.03 17.37
N LYS A 104 9.22 7.14 16.85
CA LYS A 104 8.76 7.11 15.45
C LYS A 104 7.26 7.39 15.30
N ASP A 105 6.53 7.63 16.39
CA ASP A 105 5.15 8.10 16.31
C ASP A 105 5.11 9.43 15.51
N LYS A 106 4.02 9.62 14.77
CA LYS A 106 3.77 10.78 13.89
C LYS A 106 2.36 11.35 14.10
N VAL A 107 1.58 10.74 14.99
CA VAL A 107 0.14 10.95 15.19
C VAL A 107 -0.12 11.66 16.51
N THR A 108 0.59 11.26 17.58
CA THR A 108 0.56 11.96 18.87
C THR A 108 1.29 13.31 18.83
N ASP A 109 0.86 14.26 19.66
CA ASP A 109 1.59 15.50 19.90
C ASP A 109 2.73 15.30 20.92
N ASP A 110 3.92 15.79 20.59
CA ASP A 110 5.10 15.84 21.45
C ASP A 110 4.93 16.94 22.52
N ALA A 111 5.40 16.67 23.74
CA ALA A 111 5.34 17.60 24.87
C ALA A 111 6.74 18.10 25.29
N LEU A 112 7.04 19.36 24.95
CA LEU A 112 8.29 20.02 25.33
C LEU A 112 8.12 20.80 26.64
N ILE A 113 8.71 20.31 27.73
CA ILE A 113 8.72 20.99 29.03
C ILE A 113 9.94 21.92 29.13
N LEU A 114 9.71 23.21 29.31
CA LEU A 114 10.74 24.23 29.47
C LEU A 114 10.67 24.87 30.87
N LYS A 115 11.82 25.27 31.40
CA LYS A 115 11.93 26.11 32.60
C LYS A 115 12.42 27.49 32.16
N VAL A 116 11.61 28.50 32.40
CA VAL A 116 11.89 29.90 32.05
C VAL A 116 12.16 30.66 33.34
N SER A 117 13.37 31.23 33.45
CA SER A 117 13.84 31.96 34.62
C SER A 117 14.11 33.43 34.28
N SER A 118 13.73 34.33 35.17
CA SER A 118 13.95 35.78 35.05
C SER A 118 14.17 36.35 36.45
N GLY A 119 15.39 36.83 36.72
CA GLY A 119 15.83 37.15 38.07
C GLY A 119 15.70 35.93 39.00
N ASN A 120 15.00 36.10 40.12
CA ASN A 120 14.70 35.03 41.08
C ASN A 120 13.40 34.25 40.77
N GLU A 121 12.58 34.68 39.79
CA GLU A 121 11.41 33.89 39.39
C GLU A 121 11.81 32.78 38.41
N THR A 122 11.23 31.60 38.57
CA THR A 122 11.29 30.50 37.60
C THR A 122 9.90 29.89 37.44
N LYS A 123 9.44 29.72 36.20
CA LYS A 123 8.16 29.08 35.87
C LYS A 123 8.41 27.93 34.89
N GLU A 124 7.67 26.85 35.06
CA GLU A 124 7.71 25.68 34.18
C GLU A 124 6.52 25.75 33.23
N ILE A 125 6.77 25.53 31.93
CA ILE A 125 5.79 25.63 30.86
C ILE A 125 5.89 24.39 29.97
N THR A 126 4.75 23.81 29.61
CA THR A 126 4.69 22.70 28.65
C THR A 126 4.15 23.21 27.32
N LEU A 127 4.88 22.99 26.24
CA LEU A 127 4.48 23.33 24.89
C LEU A 127 4.16 22.03 24.14
N LEU A 128 2.94 21.91 23.64
CA LEU A 128 2.55 20.80 22.77
C LEU A 128 2.79 21.18 21.30
N GLY A 129 3.28 20.22 20.51
CA GLY A 129 3.49 20.40 19.08
C GLY A 129 3.74 19.08 18.36
N SER A 130 3.64 19.09 17.04
CA SER A 130 3.99 17.93 16.22
C SER A 130 4.41 18.35 14.82
N LYS A 131 4.94 17.39 14.05
CA LYS A 131 5.31 17.59 12.65
C LYS A 131 4.05 17.84 11.81
N GLY A 132 4.05 18.93 11.05
CA GLY A 132 2.91 19.40 10.26
C GLY A 132 2.02 20.44 10.97
N LYS A 133 1.86 20.36 12.30
CA LYS A 133 1.05 21.33 13.05
C LYS A 133 1.84 22.60 13.40
N MET A 134 1.18 23.74 13.39
CA MET A 134 1.69 24.96 14.04
C MET A 134 1.59 24.78 15.56
N GLY A 135 2.63 25.21 16.29
CA GLY A 135 2.58 25.22 17.75
C GLY A 135 1.62 26.27 18.29
N VAL A 136 0.82 25.90 19.30
CA VAL A 136 -0.06 26.87 19.99
C VAL A 136 0.81 27.83 20.80
N PRO A 137 0.68 29.16 20.63
CA PRO A 137 1.41 30.12 21.44
C PRO A 137 0.93 30.07 22.89
N GLN A 138 1.88 30.05 23.82
CA GLN A 138 1.66 30.15 25.25
C GLN A 138 2.49 31.34 25.77
N SER A 139 1.80 32.34 26.30
CA SER A 139 2.40 33.56 26.85
C SER A 139 2.49 33.47 28.36
N ILE A 140 3.68 33.68 28.92
CA ILE A 140 3.93 33.71 30.37
C ILE A 140 4.73 34.94 30.77
N LYS A 141 4.31 35.59 31.87
CA LYS A 141 5.09 36.65 32.52
C LYS A 141 5.98 36.05 33.61
N VAL A 142 7.27 36.37 33.62
CA VAL A 142 8.27 35.92 34.61
C VAL A 142 9.11 37.13 35.04
N GLY A 143 8.94 37.55 36.30
CA GLY A 143 9.33 38.91 36.70
C GLY A 143 8.65 39.96 35.83
N ASP A 144 9.39 40.96 35.35
CA ASP A 144 8.86 42.01 34.48
C ASP A 144 8.79 41.65 32.99
N LEU A 145 9.34 40.50 32.58
CA LEU A 145 9.39 40.07 31.18
C LEU A 145 8.24 39.14 30.80
N GLU A 146 7.68 39.35 29.60
CA GLU A 146 6.67 38.48 29.01
C GLU A 146 7.27 37.67 27.86
N PHE A 147 7.12 36.34 27.92
CA PHE A 147 7.65 35.38 26.96
C PHE A 147 6.49 34.66 26.27
N THR A 148 6.38 34.82 24.95
CA THR A 148 5.46 34.01 24.13
C THR A 148 6.26 32.90 23.46
N LEU A 149 5.94 31.65 23.80
CA LEU A 149 6.64 30.46 23.34
C LEU A 149 5.67 29.52 22.62
N PHE A 150 6.14 28.83 21.59
CA PHE A 150 5.40 27.80 20.86
C PHE A 150 6.37 26.71 20.40
N TYR A 151 5.88 25.48 20.28
CA TYR A 151 6.65 24.33 19.80
C TYR A 151 5.85 23.63 18.70
N GLY A 152 6.49 23.32 17.57
CA GLY A 152 5.83 22.76 16.40
C GLY A 152 6.51 23.18 15.10
N SER A 153 5.80 23.01 13.99
CA SER A 153 6.32 23.28 12.65
C SER A 153 6.30 24.77 12.33
N LYS A 154 7.43 25.31 11.83
CA LYS A 154 7.54 26.70 11.40
C LYS A 154 6.80 26.91 10.08
N ILE A 155 5.84 27.84 10.07
CA ILE A 155 5.12 28.24 8.85
C ILE A 155 6.04 29.05 7.92
N TYR A 156 5.91 28.79 6.63
CA TYR A 156 6.45 29.58 5.53
C TYR A 156 5.30 29.88 4.57
N ASN A 157 5.05 31.16 4.27
CA ASN A 157 3.98 31.55 3.36
C ASN A 157 4.49 31.47 1.91
N THR A 158 3.72 30.83 1.03
CA THR A 158 3.91 30.90 -0.43
C THR A 158 3.37 32.22 -0.97
N PRO A 159 3.87 32.71 -2.13
CA PRO A 159 3.32 33.91 -2.77
C PRO A 159 1.96 33.69 -3.45
N PHE A 160 1.52 32.44 -3.56
CA PHE A 160 0.25 31.98 -4.13
C PHE A 160 -0.47 31.04 -3.15
N THR A 161 -1.78 30.88 -3.35
CA THR A 161 -2.63 29.91 -2.64
C THR A 161 -2.86 28.67 -3.51
N VAL A 162 -3.05 27.50 -2.89
CA VAL A 162 -3.44 26.26 -3.57
C VAL A 162 -4.65 25.68 -2.86
N LYS A 163 -5.72 25.41 -3.61
CA LYS A 163 -6.95 24.78 -3.15
C LYS A 163 -7.05 23.38 -3.74
N LEU A 164 -7.55 22.42 -2.96
CA LEU A 164 -7.87 21.07 -3.44
C LEU A 164 -9.32 21.03 -3.88
N ASP A 165 -9.57 20.60 -5.11
CA ASP A 165 -10.92 20.44 -5.67
C ASP A 165 -11.40 19.00 -5.63
N ASP A 166 -10.49 18.07 -5.91
CA ASP A 166 -10.80 16.64 -6.05
C ASP A 166 -9.53 15.80 -5.81
N PHE A 167 -9.68 14.69 -5.09
CA PHE A 167 -8.60 13.73 -4.83
C PHE A 167 -9.05 12.35 -5.30
N ILE A 168 -8.27 11.75 -6.21
CA ILE A 168 -8.62 10.47 -6.84
C ILE A 168 -7.55 9.43 -6.48
N ALA A 169 -7.93 8.44 -5.68
CA ALA A 169 -7.09 7.32 -5.30
C ALA A 169 -7.55 6.03 -5.99
N LYS A 170 -6.76 5.53 -6.96
CA LYS A 170 -7.02 4.26 -7.65
C LYS A 170 -6.44 3.12 -6.83
N LYS A 171 -7.23 2.07 -6.59
CA LYS A 171 -6.87 0.88 -5.79
C LYS A 171 -6.49 -0.30 -6.68
N TYR A 172 -5.78 -1.31 -6.15
CA TYR A 172 -5.54 -2.55 -6.90
C TYR A 172 -6.80 -3.42 -6.92
N PRO A 173 -7.15 -4.09 -8.04
CA PRO A 173 -8.34 -4.93 -8.13
C PRO A 173 -8.41 -5.99 -7.02
N GLY A 174 -9.56 -6.07 -6.34
CA GLY A 174 -9.76 -6.98 -5.21
C GLY A 174 -9.15 -6.53 -3.87
N THR A 175 -8.68 -5.27 -3.76
CA THR A 175 -8.14 -4.72 -2.50
C THR A 175 -8.79 -3.38 -2.14
N GLU A 176 -9.15 -3.19 -0.87
CA GLU A 176 -9.69 -1.93 -0.35
C GLU A 176 -8.60 -0.95 0.13
N LYS A 177 -7.38 -1.46 0.33
CA LYS A 177 -6.27 -0.81 1.07
C LYS A 177 -4.96 -0.67 0.29
N SER A 178 -4.76 -1.39 -0.82
CA SER A 178 -3.54 -1.27 -1.64
C SER A 178 -3.78 -0.30 -2.79
N TYR A 179 -3.03 0.81 -2.81
CA TYR A 179 -3.21 1.89 -3.78
C TYR A 179 -2.26 1.75 -4.98
N SER A 180 -2.81 1.85 -6.19
CA SER A 180 -2.06 1.74 -7.45
C SER A 180 -1.57 3.09 -7.98
N SER A 181 -2.34 4.16 -7.77
CA SER A 181 -1.96 5.55 -8.06
C SER A 181 -2.86 6.54 -7.32
N TYR A 182 -2.34 7.71 -6.96
CA TYR A 182 -3.11 8.83 -6.41
C TYR A 182 -2.80 10.12 -7.18
N GLU A 183 -3.82 10.97 -7.36
CA GLU A 183 -3.77 12.22 -8.12
C GLU A 183 -4.67 13.29 -7.46
N SER A 184 -4.18 14.54 -7.39
CA SER A 184 -4.89 15.69 -6.83
C SER A 184 -5.16 16.71 -7.92
N LYS A 185 -6.42 17.17 -8.04
CA LYS A 185 -6.77 18.35 -8.85
C LYS A 185 -6.74 19.57 -7.94
N VAL A 186 -5.98 20.59 -8.33
CA VAL A 186 -5.79 21.80 -7.54
C VAL A 186 -5.97 23.06 -8.36
N GLU A 187 -6.79 23.97 -7.84
CA GLU A 187 -6.87 25.36 -8.25
C GLU A 187 -5.70 26.14 -7.61
N VAL A 188 -4.92 26.85 -8.42
CA VAL A 188 -3.79 27.70 -7.99
C VAL A 188 -4.17 29.15 -8.21
N THR A 189 -4.15 29.96 -7.15
CA THR A 189 -4.56 31.38 -7.17
C THR A 189 -3.41 32.29 -6.76
N ASP A 190 -3.12 33.27 -7.61
CA ASP A 190 -2.04 34.25 -7.46
C ASP A 190 -2.58 35.67 -7.73
N GLY A 191 -3.20 36.26 -6.70
CA GLY A 191 -3.95 37.52 -6.86
C GLY A 191 -5.17 37.31 -7.76
N ASP A 192 -5.19 37.95 -8.93
CA ASP A 192 -6.25 37.85 -9.93
C ASP A 192 -6.04 36.69 -10.93
N GLU A 193 -4.83 36.12 -11.02
CA GLU A 193 -4.58 34.93 -11.86
C GLU A 193 -5.03 33.66 -11.12
N THR A 194 -5.82 32.81 -11.78
CA THR A 194 -6.23 31.49 -11.26
C THR A 194 -6.21 30.45 -12.37
N PHE A 195 -5.69 29.26 -12.09
CA PHE A 195 -5.62 28.15 -13.05
C PHE A 195 -5.71 26.77 -12.39
N ASP A 196 -6.31 25.82 -13.11
CA ASP A 196 -6.40 24.42 -12.70
C ASP A 196 -5.10 23.66 -13.01
N TYR A 197 -4.66 22.79 -12.11
CA TYR A 197 -3.53 21.89 -12.33
C TYR A 197 -3.78 20.49 -11.73
N HIS A 198 -3.26 19.45 -12.37
CA HIS A 198 -3.36 18.07 -11.87
C HIS A 198 -1.98 17.58 -11.40
N ILE A 199 -1.79 17.41 -10.09
CA ILE A 199 -0.56 16.90 -9.49
C ILE A 199 -0.68 15.38 -9.28
N TYR A 200 0.24 14.60 -9.85
CA TYR A 200 0.23 13.14 -9.73
C TYR A 200 1.64 12.53 -9.86
N MET A 201 1.74 11.20 -9.83
CA MET A 201 3.02 10.49 -9.94
C MET A 201 3.81 10.94 -11.20
N ASN A 202 5.00 11.52 -10.96
CA ASN A 202 5.91 12.11 -11.95
C ASN A 202 5.40 13.36 -12.70
N HIS A 203 4.28 13.97 -12.28
CA HIS A 203 3.79 15.26 -12.80
C HIS A 203 3.60 16.24 -11.65
N ILE A 204 4.48 17.25 -11.61
CA ILE A 204 4.65 18.17 -10.50
C ILE A 204 4.27 19.59 -10.92
N LEU A 205 3.59 20.31 -10.03
CA LEU A 205 3.30 21.73 -10.24
C LEU A 205 4.57 22.53 -9.96
N GLU A 206 5.16 23.14 -10.99
CA GLU A 206 6.25 24.11 -10.85
C GLU A 206 5.69 25.53 -11.06
N TYR A 207 5.67 26.36 -10.02
CA TYR A 207 5.14 27.73 -10.09
C TYR A 207 5.93 28.69 -9.18
N LYS A 208 6.30 29.87 -9.71
CA LYS A 208 7.14 30.89 -9.04
C LYS A 208 8.40 30.35 -8.32
N GLY A 209 9.03 29.31 -8.88
CA GLY A 209 10.23 28.66 -8.30
C GLY A 209 9.95 27.67 -7.16
N HIS A 210 8.69 27.51 -6.75
CA HIS A 210 8.25 26.43 -5.88
C HIS A 210 7.83 25.23 -6.74
N ARG A 211 8.11 24.02 -6.24
CA ARG A 211 7.65 22.76 -6.84
C ARG A 211 6.84 21.98 -5.84
N LEU A 212 5.61 21.62 -6.20
CA LEU A 212 4.69 20.87 -5.37
C LEU A 212 4.60 19.43 -5.86
N PHE A 213 4.97 18.51 -4.97
CA PHE A 213 4.95 17.07 -5.20
C PHE A 213 3.78 16.47 -4.40
N GLN A 214 2.99 15.60 -5.03
CA GLN A 214 2.01 14.79 -4.32
C GLN A 214 2.75 13.90 -3.30
N ALA A 215 2.52 14.10 -2.01
CA ALA A 215 3.26 13.44 -0.95
C ALA A 215 2.42 12.40 -0.22
N SER A 216 1.31 12.80 0.41
CA SER A 216 0.39 11.87 1.09
C SER A 216 -1.05 12.36 0.99
N PHE A 217 -1.98 11.66 1.62
CA PHE A 217 -3.40 11.98 1.66
C PHE A 217 -3.98 11.61 3.02
N ASP A 218 -5.10 12.23 3.37
CA ASP A 218 -5.74 12.06 4.67
C ASP A 218 -6.59 10.77 4.73
N GLU A 219 -6.82 10.24 5.93
CA GLU A 219 -7.41 8.91 6.11
C GLU A 219 -8.85 8.77 5.62
N ASP A 220 -9.56 9.88 5.47
CA ASP A 220 -10.95 9.93 4.98
C ASP A 220 -11.05 10.11 3.46
N GLU A 221 -9.91 10.05 2.75
CA GLU A 221 -9.75 10.26 1.30
C GLU A 221 -10.20 11.66 0.80
N LYS A 222 -10.38 12.67 1.68
CA LYS A 222 -10.79 14.03 1.28
C LYS A 222 -9.68 15.08 1.28
N GLY A 223 -8.60 14.85 2.02
CA GLY A 223 -7.47 15.77 2.12
C GLY A 223 -6.22 15.29 1.39
N THR A 224 -5.40 16.23 0.92
CA THR A 224 -4.13 15.95 0.24
C THR A 224 -2.99 16.69 0.91
N VAL A 225 -1.82 16.05 0.98
CA VAL A 225 -0.61 16.63 1.53
C VAL A 225 0.40 16.78 0.39
N LEU A 226 0.78 18.03 0.12
CA LEU A 226 1.77 18.38 -0.90
C LEU A 226 3.12 18.69 -0.23
N SER A 227 4.18 18.08 -0.73
CA SER A 227 5.55 18.41 -0.34
C SER A 227 6.05 19.55 -1.22
N VAL A 228 6.46 20.67 -0.62
CA VAL A 228 6.92 21.87 -1.34
C VAL A 228 8.45 21.96 -1.31
N SER A 229 9.07 22.06 -2.49
CA SER A 229 10.50 22.35 -2.66
C SER A 229 10.70 23.76 -3.22
N SER A 230 11.59 24.55 -2.62
CA SER A 230 12.01 25.86 -3.12
C SER A 230 13.55 25.92 -3.13
N ASP A 231 14.15 25.13 -4.02
CA ASP A 231 15.60 25.06 -4.20
C ASP A 231 15.96 25.08 -5.70
N PHE A 232 16.16 26.28 -6.21
CA PHE A 232 16.60 26.50 -7.59
C PHE A 232 18.05 26.06 -7.79
N TRP A 233 18.97 26.54 -6.95
CA TRP A 233 20.41 26.36 -7.15
C TRP A 233 20.89 24.93 -6.91
N GLY A 234 20.44 24.24 -5.85
CA GLY A 234 20.79 22.84 -5.59
C GLY A 234 20.25 21.88 -6.64
N THR A 235 19.09 22.19 -7.24
CA THR A 235 18.59 21.49 -8.44
C THR A 235 19.55 21.64 -9.62
N TRP A 236 19.94 22.87 -9.97
CA TRP A 236 20.88 23.09 -11.08
C TRP A 236 22.23 22.40 -10.85
N ILE A 237 22.76 22.47 -9.63
CA ILE A 237 24.03 21.82 -9.27
C ILE A 237 23.93 20.29 -9.38
N THR A 238 22.85 19.67 -8.90
CA THR A 238 22.65 18.21 -9.03
C THR A 238 22.41 17.77 -10.47
N TYR A 239 21.64 18.52 -11.25
CA TYR A 239 21.39 18.22 -12.67
C TYR A 239 22.65 18.36 -13.52
N ILE A 240 23.48 19.40 -13.28
CA ILE A 240 24.81 19.52 -13.89
C ILE A 240 25.71 18.35 -13.47
N GLY A 241 25.67 17.94 -12.20
CA GLY A 241 26.39 16.75 -11.71
C GLY A 241 26.00 15.45 -12.42
N TYR A 242 24.70 15.19 -12.58
CA TYR A 242 24.20 14.03 -13.33
C TYR A 242 24.55 14.09 -14.83
N PHE A 243 24.48 15.28 -15.44
CA PHE A 243 24.92 15.49 -16.82
C PHE A 243 26.42 15.20 -17.00
N LEU A 244 27.27 15.69 -16.09
CA LEU A 244 28.71 15.41 -16.10
C LEU A 244 29.03 13.92 -15.87
N LEU A 245 28.26 13.23 -15.03
CA LEU A 245 28.39 11.79 -14.83
C LEU A 245 28.00 11.01 -16.10
N TYR A 246 26.86 11.33 -16.72
CA TYR A 246 26.42 10.75 -17.98
C TYR A 246 27.43 11.00 -19.11
N PHE A 247 27.91 12.24 -19.25
CA PHE A 247 28.94 12.63 -20.20
C PHE A 247 30.25 11.84 -19.97
N SER A 248 30.65 11.65 -18.70
CA SER A 248 31.83 10.86 -18.34
C SER A 248 31.67 9.39 -18.74
N MET A 249 30.51 8.78 -18.46
CA MET A 249 30.19 7.41 -18.89
C MET A 249 30.23 7.26 -20.42
N MET A 250 29.68 8.23 -21.15
CA MET A 250 29.70 8.27 -22.60
C MET A 250 31.13 8.43 -23.14
N ALA A 251 31.91 9.36 -22.60
CA ALA A 251 33.30 9.62 -22.99
C ALA A 251 34.20 8.39 -22.80
N ILE A 252 34.01 7.60 -21.74
CA ILE A 252 34.75 6.35 -21.48
C ILE A 252 34.65 5.36 -22.66
N MET A 253 33.53 5.34 -23.39
CA MET A 253 33.35 4.48 -24.58
C MET A 253 34.29 4.85 -25.74
N PHE A 254 34.70 6.12 -25.84
CA PHE A 254 35.58 6.64 -26.89
C PHE A 254 37.06 6.69 -26.49
N THR A 255 37.38 6.58 -25.19
CA THR A 255 38.78 6.57 -24.71
C THR A 255 39.54 5.30 -25.13
N LYS A 256 40.70 5.47 -25.78
CA LYS A 256 41.53 4.39 -26.37
C LYS A 256 42.08 3.36 -25.36
N TYR A 257 42.04 3.68 -24.06
CA TYR A 257 42.61 2.88 -22.98
C TYR A 257 41.55 2.34 -21.99
N SER A 258 40.25 2.52 -22.25
CA SER A 258 39.23 1.99 -21.33
C SER A 258 39.15 0.46 -21.34
N ARG A 259 38.66 -0.11 -20.23
CA ARG A 259 38.29 -1.54 -20.13
C ARG A 259 37.29 -1.95 -21.22
N PHE A 260 36.50 -1.01 -21.75
CA PHE A 260 35.53 -1.25 -22.83
C PHE A 260 36.21 -1.36 -24.20
N ALA A 261 37.15 -0.45 -24.53
CA ALA A 261 38.01 -0.58 -25.70
C ALA A 261 38.85 -1.87 -25.63
N ASP A 262 39.31 -2.24 -24.44
CA ASP A 262 40.07 -3.47 -24.23
C ASP A 262 39.21 -4.74 -24.35
N LEU A 263 37.95 -4.70 -23.88
CA LEU A 263 36.95 -5.74 -24.17
C LEU A 263 36.68 -5.85 -25.67
N LYS A 264 36.52 -4.74 -26.40
CA LYS A 264 36.33 -4.75 -27.87
C LYS A 264 37.50 -5.43 -28.58
N ARG A 265 38.75 -5.05 -28.25
CA ARG A 265 39.96 -5.69 -28.80
C ARG A 265 40.04 -7.19 -28.47
N LYS A 266 39.57 -7.60 -27.28
CA LYS A 266 39.47 -9.01 -26.89
C LYS A 266 38.33 -9.74 -27.63
N LEU A 267 37.18 -9.10 -27.85
CA LEU A 267 36.05 -9.63 -28.61
C LEU A 267 36.38 -9.81 -30.09
N GLU A 268 37.11 -8.89 -30.71
CA GLU A 268 37.59 -9.01 -32.09
C GLU A 268 38.61 -10.15 -32.22
N LYS A 269 39.57 -10.26 -31.29
CA LYS A 269 40.48 -11.42 -31.20
C LYS A 269 39.72 -12.75 -30.97
N VAL A 270 38.63 -12.74 -30.21
CA VAL A 270 37.76 -13.91 -29.99
C VAL A 270 36.90 -14.23 -31.22
N LYS A 271 36.39 -13.23 -31.98
CA LYS A 271 35.72 -13.45 -33.27
C LYS A 271 36.69 -14.11 -34.27
N MET A 272 37.91 -13.59 -34.40
CA MET A 272 38.95 -14.20 -35.26
C MET A 272 39.34 -15.62 -34.82
N LYS A 273 39.32 -15.92 -33.51
CA LYS A 273 39.50 -17.29 -33.02
C LYS A 273 38.27 -18.17 -33.26
N LYS A 274 37.05 -17.69 -33.06
CA LYS A 274 35.80 -18.44 -33.33
C LYS A 274 35.66 -18.81 -34.81
N ALA A 275 36.09 -17.94 -35.72
CA ALA A 275 36.17 -18.23 -37.16
C ALA A 275 37.14 -19.39 -37.53
N LYS A 276 38.05 -19.78 -36.60
CA LYS A 276 38.89 -20.98 -36.72
C LYS A 276 38.40 -22.15 -35.85
N LEU A 277 37.49 -21.92 -34.91
CA LEU A 277 37.01 -22.92 -33.94
C LEU A 277 35.72 -23.62 -34.38
N SER A 278 34.98 -23.02 -35.32
CA SER A 278 33.81 -23.63 -35.98
C SER A 278 34.12 -24.96 -36.67
N VAL A 279 35.38 -25.22 -37.03
CA VAL A 279 35.85 -26.50 -37.60
C VAL A 279 36.07 -27.58 -36.54
N VAL A 280 36.33 -27.20 -35.28
CA VAL A 280 36.70 -28.13 -34.19
C VAL A 280 35.49 -28.56 -33.36
N ALA A 281 34.45 -27.72 -33.28
CA ALA A 281 33.24 -28.01 -32.51
C ALA A 281 32.40 -29.19 -33.04
N LEU A 282 32.71 -29.71 -34.24
CA LEU A 282 31.99 -30.83 -34.88
C LEU A 282 32.46 -32.23 -34.42
N LEU A 283 33.47 -32.32 -33.54
CA LEU A 283 34.18 -33.58 -33.23
C LEU A 283 34.12 -34.03 -31.75
N PHE A 284 33.28 -33.41 -30.91
CA PHE A 284 33.19 -33.75 -29.46
C PHE A 284 31.75 -33.98 -28.94
N SER A 285 30.77 -34.19 -29.82
CA SER A 285 29.37 -34.43 -29.44
C SER A 285 29.07 -35.92 -29.17
N LEU A 286 29.79 -36.56 -28.23
CA LEU A 286 29.51 -37.90 -27.72
C LEU A 286 30.02 -38.05 -26.28
N THR A 287 29.29 -38.82 -25.44
CA THR A 287 29.39 -38.88 -23.95
C THR A 287 29.01 -37.57 -23.24
N GLY A 288 28.41 -37.55 -22.05
CA GLY A 288 27.84 -38.62 -21.20
C GLY A 288 27.51 -38.05 -19.80
N PHE A 289 26.28 -38.21 -19.29
CA PHE A 289 25.80 -37.50 -18.08
C PHE A 289 25.96 -38.29 -16.77
N ALA A 290 26.54 -37.67 -15.72
CA ALA A 290 26.44 -38.07 -14.30
C ALA A 290 27.03 -36.97 -13.36
N GLN A 291 26.43 -36.56 -12.23
CA GLN A 291 25.00 -36.53 -11.86
C GLN A 291 24.55 -35.05 -11.66
N THR A 292 24.48 -34.35 -10.50
CA THR A 292 24.63 -34.71 -9.07
C THR A 292 23.95 -33.65 -8.18
N HIS A 293 22.84 -33.93 -7.47
CA HIS A 293 22.55 -33.30 -6.17
C HIS A 293 21.46 -33.99 -5.33
N ASN A 294 21.56 -33.84 -4.01
CA ASN A 294 20.62 -34.32 -3.01
C ASN A 294 19.93 -33.14 -2.30
N GLN A 295 18.64 -33.24 -1.95
CA GLN A 295 18.02 -32.74 -0.71
C GLN A 295 16.49 -32.98 -0.63
N ASN A 296 15.94 -32.75 0.57
CA ASN A 296 14.58 -33.09 1.00
C ASN A 296 13.56 -31.98 0.71
N HIS A 297 12.30 -32.39 0.49
CA HIS A 297 11.02 -31.70 0.77
C HIS A 297 9.95 -32.45 -0.04
N ASN A 298 8.99 -33.10 0.63
CA ASN A 298 8.20 -34.17 -0.02
C ASN A 298 6.90 -33.69 -0.69
N ASP A 299 6.29 -32.57 -0.27
CA ASP A 299 5.12 -32.00 -0.97
C ASP A 299 5.49 -31.30 -2.28
N LEU A 300 6.52 -30.44 -2.26
CA LEU A 300 6.90 -29.63 -3.42
C LEU A 300 7.24 -30.48 -4.66
N LYS A 301 7.79 -31.69 -4.46
CA LYS A 301 8.10 -32.63 -5.55
C LYS A 301 6.85 -33.17 -6.25
N ALA A 302 5.72 -33.30 -5.55
CA ALA A 302 4.45 -33.72 -6.17
C ALA A 302 3.87 -32.60 -7.05
N ILE A 303 3.95 -31.35 -6.57
CA ILE A 303 3.49 -30.16 -7.31
C ILE A 303 4.38 -29.91 -8.54
N ASP A 304 5.70 -30.01 -8.38
CA ASP A 304 6.66 -29.96 -9.49
C ASP A 304 6.37 -31.04 -10.54
N SER A 305 6.13 -32.28 -10.10
CA SER A 305 5.77 -33.39 -10.99
C SER A 305 4.47 -33.13 -11.75
N LEU A 306 3.47 -32.48 -11.13
CA LEU A 306 2.23 -32.10 -11.80
C LEU A 306 2.43 -30.97 -12.82
N ILE A 307 3.20 -29.94 -12.49
CA ILE A 307 3.54 -28.83 -13.41
C ILE A 307 4.35 -29.35 -14.60
N GLN A 308 5.27 -30.31 -14.39
CA GLN A 308 6.03 -30.94 -15.48
C GLN A 308 5.18 -31.93 -16.30
N LYS A 309 4.26 -32.69 -15.68
CA LYS A 309 3.35 -33.61 -16.40
C LYS A 309 2.52 -32.84 -17.43
N TYR A 310 2.00 -31.68 -17.05
CA TYR A 310 1.23 -30.80 -17.94
C TYR A 310 2.10 -29.67 -18.55
N LYS A 311 3.40 -29.91 -18.80
CA LYS A 311 4.24 -28.96 -19.54
C LYS A 311 3.70 -28.81 -20.97
N VAL A 312 3.05 -27.68 -21.24
CA VAL A 312 2.62 -27.26 -22.58
C VAL A 312 3.83 -27.16 -23.52
N ASP A 313 3.68 -27.61 -24.76
CA ASP A 313 4.70 -27.50 -25.79
C ASP A 313 5.15 -26.04 -26.07
N GLU A 314 6.40 -25.86 -26.51
CA GLU A 314 7.01 -24.54 -26.72
C GLU A 314 6.43 -23.81 -27.96
N GLU A 315 6.02 -24.52 -29.02
CA GLU A 315 5.34 -23.89 -30.16
C GLU A 315 3.91 -23.45 -29.79
N HIS A 316 3.17 -24.26 -29.04
CA HIS A 316 1.83 -23.89 -28.59
C HIS A 316 1.87 -22.73 -27.58
N ALA A 317 2.80 -22.76 -26.63
CA ALA A 317 3.01 -21.64 -25.70
C ALA A 317 3.37 -20.35 -26.45
N ALA A 318 4.19 -20.43 -27.52
CA ALA A 318 4.50 -19.27 -28.37
C ALA A 318 3.28 -18.74 -29.16
N LYS A 319 2.30 -19.58 -29.51
CA LYS A 319 1.02 -19.13 -30.10
C LYS A 319 0.18 -18.36 -29.08
N PHE A 320 0.08 -18.86 -27.84
CA PHE A 320 -0.57 -18.12 -26.75
C PHE A 320 0.13 -16.80 -26.44
N GLY A 321 1.47 -16.79 -26.43
CA GLY A 321 2.31 -15.59 -26.24
C GLY A 321 2.08 -14.48 -27.29
N LYS A 322 1.53 -14.82 -28.47
CA LYS A 322 1.14 -13.88 -29.55
C LYS A 322 -0.25 -13.26 -29.37
N LEU A 323 -1.06 -13.71 -28.40
CA LEU A 323 -2.28 -12.99 -28.05
C LEU A 323 -1.93 -11.59 -27.52
N VAL A 324 -2.80 -10.62 -27.76
CA VAL A 324 -2.67 -9.28 -27.17
C VAL A 324 -3.33 -9.28 -25.79
N ILE A 325 -2.76 -8.53 -24.85
CA ILE A 325 -3.26 -8.32 -23.49
C ILE A 325 -3.19 -6.82 -23.16
N GLN A 326 -4.22 -6.29 -22.52
CA GLN A 326 -4.24 -4.93 -21.97
C GLN A 326 -3.76 -4.96 -20.51
N ASP A 327 -2.63 -4.30 -20.19
CA ASP A 327 -2.19 -4.19 -18.80
C ASP A 327 -2.99 -3.14 -18.00
N LEU A 328 -2.80 -3.09 -16.67
CA LEU A 328 -3.56 -2.21 -15.77
C LEU A 328 -3.42 -0.70 -16.09
N GLY A 329 -2.41 -0.31 -16.88
CA GLY A 329 -2.26 1.06 -17.39
C GLY A 329 -2.97 1.32 -18.73
N GLY A 330 -3.79 0.37 -19.20
CA GLY A 330 -4.44 0.43 -20.52
C GLY A 330 -3.51 0.11 -21.70
N ARG A 331 -2.25 -0.25 -21.44
CA ARG A 331 -1.25 -0.49 -22.50
C ARG A 331 -1.42 -1.88 -23.11
N MET A 332 -1.58 -1.91 -24.43
CA MET A 332 -1.61 -3.12 -25.24
C MET A 332 -0.21 -3.69 -25.42
N LYS A 333 -0.01 -5.00 -25.22
CA LYS A 333 1.25 -5.71 -25.50
C LYS A 333 1.01 -7.20 -25.77
N PRO A 334 1.97 -7.94 -26.33
CA PRO A 334 1.88 -9.41 -26.43
C PRO A 334 1.87 -10.08 -25.05
N VAL A 335 1.17 -11.20 -24.93
CA VAL A 335 1.17 -12.04 -23.73
C VAL A 335 2.59 -12.49 -23.37
N ASN A 336 3.48 -12.76 -24.34
CA ASN A 336 4.89 -13.07 -24.11
C ASN A 336 5.67 -11.95 -23.38
N THR A 337 5.38 -10.69 -23.69
CA THR A 337 5.95 -9.54 -22.98
C THR A 337 5.36 -9.42 -21.57
N PHE A 338 4.07 -9.74 -21.41
CA PHE A 338 3.42 -9.74 -20.10
C PHE A 338 3.90 -10.87 -19.17
N SER A 339 4.00 -12.11 -19.68
CA SER A 339 4.40 -13.30 -18.90
C SER A 339 5.84 -13.18 -18.42
N SER A 340 6.75 -12.69 -19.28
CA SER A 340 8.14 -12.40 -18.92
C SER A 340 8.31 -11.17 -18.03
N GLU A 341 7.44 -10.14 -18.14
CA GLU A 341 7.33 -9.10 -17.11
C GLU A 341 6.88 -9.67 -15.76
N LEU A 342 5.87 -10.55 -15.73
CA LEU A 342 5.29 -11.12 -14.52
C LEU A 342 6.30 -12.00 -13.78
N LEU A 343 6.91 -12.97 -14.47
CA LEU A 343 7.84 -13.90 -13.84
C LEU A 343 9.05 -13.14 -13.26
N ARG A 344 9.63 -12.22 -14.03
CA ARG A 344 10.74 -11.37 -13.56
C ARG A 344 10.36 -10.45 -12.41
N LYS A 345 9.13 -9.93 -12.35
CA LYS A 345 8.64 -9.11 -11.22
C LYS A 345 8.42 -9.94 -9.95
N VAL A 346 7.84 -11.13 -10.07
CA VAL A 346 7.48 -11.97 -8.91
C VAL A 346 8.69 -12.74 -8.37
N SER A 347 9.44 -13.45 -9.23
CA SER A 347 10.52 -14.36 -8.81
C SER A 347 11.94 -13.87 -9.07
N HIS A 348 12.10 -12.77 -9.82
CA HIS A 348 13.38 -12.26 -10.34
C HIS A 348 14.06 -13.18 -11.39
N GLU A 349 13.41 -14.28 -11.80
CA GLU A 349 13.91 -15.19 -12.85
C GLU A 349 13.19 -14.97 -14.20
N ASN A 350 13.78 -15.47 -15.29
CA ASN A 350 13.16 -15.43 -16.63
C ASN A 350 12.55 -16.78 -17.07
N SER A 351 12.72 -17.83 -16.26
CA SER A 351 12.17 -19.18 -16.48
C SER A 351 11.92 -19.87 -15.14
N TYR A 352 11.16 -20.96 -15.13
CA TYR A 352 10.90 -21.76 -13.92
C TYR A 352 11.09 -23.24 -14.21
N LYS A 353 12.12 -23.86 -13.61
CA LYS A 353 12.38 -25.32 -13.69
C LYS A 353 12.32 -25.91 -15.11
N GLY A 354 12.81 -25.17 -16.11
CA GLY A 354 12.80 -25.62 -17.52
C GLY A 354 11.51 -25.32 -18.30
N LEU A 355 10.60 -24.51 -17.73
CA LEU A 355 9.49 -23.87 -18.43
C LEU A 355 9.86 -22.41 -18.75
N ASN A 356 9.52 -21.96 -19.96
CA ASN A 356 9.56 -20.55 -20.35
C ASN A 356 8.39 -19.76 -19.73
N ALA A 357 8.41 -18.43 -19.84
CA ALA A 357 7.42 -17.59 -19.17
C ALA A 357 5.96 -17.82 -19.64
N ASP A 358 5.73 -18.17 -20.91
CA ASP A 358 4.39 -18.45 -21.42
C ASP A 358 3.86 -19.81 -20.96
N GLN A 359 4.72 -20.83 -20.89
CA GLN A 359 4.39 -22.13 -20.29
C GLN A 359 4.05 -21.99 -18.80
N VAL A 360 4.79 -21.15 -18.07
CA VAL A 360 4.51 -20.82 -16.67
C VAL A 360 3.15 -20.13 -16.53
N PHE A 361 2.87 -19.13 -17.36
CA PHE A 361 1.61 -18.37 -17.27
C PHE A 361 0.39 -19.21 -17.71
N LEU A 362 0.53 -20.10 -18.70
CA LEU A 362 -0.49 -21.12 -19.02
C LEU A 362 -0.72 -22.09 -17.86
N SER A 363 0.35 -22.59 -17.24
CA SER A 363 0.23 -23.48 -16.08
C SER A 363 -0.50 -22.81 -14.90
N MET A 364 -0.28 -21.51 -14.69
CA MET A 364 -1.01 -20.71 -13.70
C MET A 364 -2.51 -20.61 -14.01
N THR A 365 -2.90 -20.44 -15.28
CA THR A 365 -4.33 -20.34 -15.66
C THR A 365 -5.04 -21.69 -15.72
N GLN A 366 -4.31 -22.79 -15.99
CA GLN A 366 -4.87 -24.15 -15.95
C GLN A 366 -4.98 -24.71 -14.52
N PHE A 367 -3.97 -24.50 -13.67
CA PHE A 367 -3.84 -25.16 -12.37
C PHE A 367 -3.50 -24.18 -11.24
N PRO A 368 -4.30 -23.11 -11.02
CA PRO A 368 -3.94 -22.03 -10.07
C PRO A 368 -3.73 -22.53 -8.63
N SER A 369 -4.44 -23.59 -8.22
CA SER A 369 -4.27 -24.24 -6.92
C SER A 369 -2.90 -24.87 -6.70
N ALA A 370 -2.25 -25.39 -7.74
CA ALA A 370 -0.89 -25.92 -7.66
C ALA A 370 0.12 -24.80 -7.36
N TRP A 371 -0.08 -23.63 -7.95
CA TRP A 371 0.80 -22.47 -7.81
C TRP A 371 0.66 -21.75 -6.45
N TYR A 372 -0.38 -22.01 -5.66
CA TYR A 372 -0.51 -21.44 -4.29
C TYR A 372 0.64 -21.83 -3.36
N GLN A 373 1.19 -23.04 -3.51
CA GLN A 373 2.30 -23.55 -2.69
C GLN A 373 3.67 -23.44 -3.38
N VAL A 374 3.72 -22.99 -4.64
CA VAL A 374 4.97 -22.77 -5.36
C VAL A 374 5.72 -21.59 -4.76
N GLN A 375 6.91 -21.85 -4.21
CA GLN A 375 7.82 -20.82 -3.73
C GLN A 375 8.37 -20.02 -4.92
N MET A 376 7.81 -18.84 -5.18
CA MET A 376 8.21 -17.97 -6.28
C MET A 376 8.18 -16.48 -5.97
N ILE A 377 7.62 -16.03 -4.84
CA ILE A 377 7.57 -14.60 -4.49
C ILE A 377 8.91 -14.19 -3.85
N TYR A 378 9.71 -13.41 -4.56
CA TYR A 378 11.01 -12.92 -4.07
C TYR A 378 10.85 -11.77 -3.07
N ILE A 379 11.26 -12.04 -1.82
CA ILE A 379 11.30 -11.08 -0.71
C ILE A 379 12.75 -10.61 -0.53
N SER A 380 12.96 -9.29 -0.44
CA SER A 380 14.30 -8.70 -0.31
C SER A 380 15.07 -9.18 0.92
N ARG A 381 16.40 -9.28 0.81
CA ARG A 381 17.29 -9.68 1.93
C ARG A 381 17.43 -8.60 3.01
N SER A 382 16.90 -7.40 2.77
CA SER A 382 16.94 -6.28 3.72
C SER A 382 15.90 -6.36 4.84
N ASN A 383 14.90 -7.25 4.75
CA ASN A 383 13.74 -7.23 5.64
C ASN A 383 13.26 -8.64 6.04
N ASP A 384 13.86 -9.16 7.11
CA ASP A 384 13.47 -10.44 7.73
C ASP A 384 12.11 -10.37 8.44
N SER A 385 11.58 -9.18 8.72
CA SER A 385 10.29 -9.02 9.39
C SER A 385 9.14 -9.53 8.52
N ILE A 386 9.21 -9.36 7.20
CA ILE A 386 8.23 -9.95 6.26
C ILE A 386 8.23 -11.48 6.41
N ARG A 387 9.42 -12.11 6.43
CA ARG A 387 9.58 -13.57 6.59
C ARG A 387 9.02 -14.05 7.93
N LYS A 388 9.31 -13.32 9.01
CA LYS A 388 8.79 -13.58 10.37
C LYS A 388 7.26 -13.48 10.44
N ILE A 389 6.64 -12.52 9.75
CA ILE A 389 5.18 -12.35 9.72
C ILE A 389 4.49 -13.47 8.94
N ILE A 390 5.04 -13.86 7.79
CA ILE A 390 4.43 -14.91 6.94
C ILE A 390 4.77 -16.34 7.39
N GLY A 391 5.72 -16.50 8.31
CA GLY A 391 6.08 -17.78 8.94
C GLY A 391 7.10 -18.62 8.16
N ILE A 392 8.10 -18.00 7.54
CA ILE A 392 9.19 -18.71 6.84
C ILE A 392 10.58 -18.39 7.44
N PRO A 393 11.61 -19.23 7.22
CA PRO A 393 12.97 -18.98 7.67
C PRO A 393 13.55 -17.65 7.18
N ALA A 394 14.43 -17.03 8.00
CA ALA A 394 15.02 -15.72 7.73
C ALA A 394 15.88 -15.68 6.43
N ASP A 395 16.47 -16.81 6.04
CA ASP A 395 17.31 -16.96 4.85
C ASP A 395 16.53 -17.39 3.59
N GLN A 396 15.29 -17.88 3.73
CA GLN A 396 14.49 -18.41 2.62
C GLN A 396 14.00 -17.29 1.69
N LYS A 397 14.76 -17.04 0.62
CA LYS A 397 14.57 -15.94 -0.36
C LYS A 397 13.17 -15.87 -0.98
N LEU A 398 12.58 -17.02 -1.32
CA LEU A 398 11.30 -17.16 -2.03
C LEU A 398 10.20 -17.64 -1.08
N ALA A 399 9.05 -16.96 -1.09
CA ALA A 399 7.84 -17.38 -0.41
C ALA A 399 6.82 -17.99 -1.40
N ALA A 400 5.92 -18.84 -0.91
CA ALA A 400 4.74 -19.26 -1.65
C ALA A 400 3.58 -18.28 -1.42
N PHE A 401 2.62 -18.24 -2.33
CA PHE A 401 1.44 -17.37 -2.21
C PHE A 401 0.67 -17.61 -0.91
N ILE A 402 0.49 -18.87 -0.52
CA ILE A 402 -0.24 -19.26 0.69
C ILE A 402 0.40 -18.75 1.98
N ASN A 403 1.72 -18.50 2.03
CA ASN A 403 2.38 -18.00 3.25
C ASN A 403 1.82 -16.64 3.69
N PHE A 404 1.35 -15.82 2.74
CA PHE A 404 0.87 -14.46 3.01
C PHE A 404 -0.53 -14.38 3.64
N PHE A 405 -1.25 -15.49 3.73
CA PHE A 405 -2.60 -15.55 4.29
C PHE A 405 -2.62 -16.40 5.57
N ASP A 406 -3.53 -16.11 6.49
CA ASP A 406 -3.79 -16.95 7.66
C ASP A 406 -4.80 -18.08 7.36
N GLU A 407 -5.08 -18.93 8.35
CA GLU A 407 -6.02 -20.07 8.25
C GLU A 407 -7.47 -19.64 7.95
N ARG A 408 -7.80 -18.36 8.08
CA ARG A 408 -9.11 -17.75 7.80
C ARG A 408 -9.12 -16.97 6.48
N GLY A 409 -8.00 -16.95 5.76
CA GLY A 409 -7.83 -16.19 4.51
C GLY A 409 -7.48 -14.71 4.69
N ASN A 410 -7.20 -14.22 5.91
CA ASN A 410 -6.81 -12.83 6.11
C ASN A 410 -5.39 -12.57 5.59
N TYR A 411 -5.19 -11.46 4.89
CA TYR A 411 -3.88 -11.07 4.37
C TYR A 411 -2.97 -10.50 5.47
N LYS A 412 -1.88 -11.21 5.80
CA LYS A 412 -1.03 -10.96 6.97
C LYS A 412 -0.27 -9.62 6.92
N LEU A 413 0.02 -9.07 5.73
CA LEU A 413 0.77 -7.82 5.61
C LEU A 413 -0.11 -6.56 5.73
N SER A 414 -1.44 -6.70 5.66
CA SER A 414 -2.43 -5.59 5.67
C SER A 414 -2.11 -4.47 6.69
N LYS A 415 -1.88 -4.83 7.95
CA LYS A 415 -1.59 -3.90 9.06
C LYS A 415 -0.32 -3.05 8.89
N TYR A 416 0.56 -3.41 7.96
CA TYR A 416 1.82 -2.71 7.71
C TYR A 416 1.82 -1.95 6.37
N LEU A 417 0.73 -2.06 5.61
CA LEU A 417 0.61 -1.50 4.26
C LEU A 417 -0.16 -0.18 4.24
N ASP A 418 -1.13 0.02 5.13
CA ASP A 418 -1.91 1.26 5.22
C ASP A 418 -0.97 2.49 5.33
N ASP A 419 -0.05 2.49 6.30
CA ASP A 419 0.89 3.59 6.53
C ASP A 419 1.98 3.67 5.46
N ALA A 420 2.39 2.52 4.92
CA ALA A 420 3.43 2.44 3.89
C ALA A 420 2.94 2.95 2.51
N TYR A 421 1.65 2.80 2.20
CA TYR A 421 1.02 3.38 1.01
C TYR A 421 0.71 4.87 1.18
N LYS A 422 0.38 5.33 2.39
CA LYS A 422 0.20 6.77 2.71
C LYS A 422 1.52 7.54 2.74
N THR A 423 2.64 6.92 3.11
CA THR A 423 3.91 7.63 3.36
C THR A 423 4.60 8.11 2.09
N ALA A 424 4.80 9.44 1.98
CA ALA A 424 5.43 10.13 0.85
C ALA A 424 6.86 9.69 0.51
N ASN A 425 7.68 9.50 1.55
CA ASN A 425 9.08 9.12 1.45
C ASN A 425 9.30 7.84 2.26
N PRO A 426 8.82 6.68 1.78
CA PRO A 426 8.82 5.47 2.57
C PRO A 426 10.26 5.00 2.81
N ASN A 427 10.54 4.58 4.03
CA ASN A 427 11.83 3.99 4.40
C ASN A 427 12.00 2.60 3.76
N GLN A 428 13.18 1.96 3.90
CA GLN A 428 13.42 0.68 3.22
C GLN A 428 12.49 -0.44 3.70
N PHE A 429 12.06 -0.42 4.97
CA PHE A 429 11.11 -1.38 5.50
C PHE A 429 9.72 -1.20 4.84
N GLU A 430 9.19 0.03 4.84
CA GLU A 430 7.91 0.38 4.19
C GLU A 430 7.94 0.05 2.68
N LYS A 431 9.05 0.34 1.98
CA LYS A 431 9.28 -0.02 0.57
C LYS A 431 9.27 -1.54 0.35
N ASP A 432 10.02 -2.30 1.14
CA ASP A 432 10.10 -3.77 0.99
C ASP A 432 8.73 -4.44 1.19
N PHE A 433 7.87 -3.89 2.08
CA PHE A 433 6.49 -4.34 2.25
C PHE A 433 5.63 -4.02 1.02
N VAL A 434 5.64 -2.76 0.54
CA VAL A 434 4.86 -2.33 -0.64
C VAL A 434 5.30 -3.04 -1.92
N GLU A 435 6.60 -3.31 -2.11
CA GLU A 435 7.07 -4.15 -3.22
C GLU A 435 6.60 -5.59 -3.11
N THR A 436 6.55 -6.14 -1.89
CA THR A 436 6.09 -7.51 -1.66
C THR A 436 4.58 -7.63 -1.89
N ASP A 437 3.77 -6.67 -1.42
CA ASP A 437 2.33 -6.57 -1.71
C ASP A 437 2.06 -6.49 -3.22
N LYS A 438 2.82 -5.67 -3.95
CA LYS A 438 2.73 -5.58 -5.41
C LYS A 438 3.04 -6.92 -6.10
N LYS A 439 3.97 -7.73 -5.56
CA LYS A 439 4.25 -9.09 -6.07
C LYS A 439 3.13 -10.09 -5.73
N VAL A 440 2.59 -10.04 -4.52
CA VAL A 440 1.45 -10.89 -4.09
C VAL A 440 0.22 -10.58 -4.93
N ASN A 441 -0.16 -9.32 -5.11
CA ASN A 441 -1.33 -8.91 -5.89
C ASN A 441 -1.15 -9.17 -7.40
N LEU A 442 0.07 -9.03 -7.93
CA LEU A 442 0.38 -9.41 -9.31
C LEU A 442 0.21 -10.91 -9.55
N LEU A 443 0.67 -11.76 -8.63
CA LEU A 443 0.47 -13.21 -8.71
C LEU A 443 -1.01 -13.59 -8.49
N SER A 444 -1.67 -13.00 -7.48
CA SER A 444 -3.10 -13.16 -7.21
C SER A 444 -3.94 -12.93 -8.48
N SER A 445 -3.69 -11.81 -9.17
CA SER A 445 -4.41 -11.44 -10.39
C SER A 445 -4.16 -12.40 -11.57
N ALA A 446 -3.02 -13.09 -11.59
CA ALA A 446 -2.73 -14.14 -12.56
C ALA A 446 -3.44 -15.47 -12.22
N LEU A 447 -3.42 -15.88 -10.95
CA LEU A 447 -4.03 -17.13 -10.49
C LEU A 447 -5.57 -17.08 -10.52
N PHE A 448 -6.17 -15.92 -10.25
CA PHE A 448 -7.62 -15.70 -10.41
C PHE A 448 -8.01 -15.21 -11.81
N GLY A 449 -7.06 -15.15 -12.76
CA GLY A 449 -7.31 -14.82 -14.16
C GLY A 449 -7.72 -13.38 -14.48
N SER A 450 -7.94 -12.52 -13.47
CA SER A 450 -8.37 -11.12 -13.64
C SER A 450 -7.36 -10.24 -14.40
N ILE A 451 -6.09 -10.67 -14.47
CA ILE A 451 -5.06 -9.98 -15.24
C ILE A 451 -5.09 -10.30 -16.74
N LEU A 452 -5.70 -11.43 -17.15
CA LEU A 452 -5.74 -11.90 -18.54
C LEU A 452 -6.79 -11.12 -19.36
N LYS A 453 -6.60 -9.82 -19.50
CA LYS A 453 -7.49 -8.89 -20.20
C LYS A 453 -7.27 -8.99 -21.71
N ILE A 454 -7.91 -10.00 -22.30
CA ILE A 454 -7.74 -10.42 -23.70
C ILE A 454 -8.99 -10.21 -24.57
N PHE A 455 -10.11 -9.78 -24.00
CA PHE A 455 -11.37 -9.58 -24.72
C PHE A 455 -11.71 -8.09 -24.88
N PRO A 456 -11.57 -7.49 -26.08
CA PRO A 456 -12.16 -6.18 -26.36
C PRO A 456 -13.68 -6.18 -26.13
N ILE A 457 -14.19 -5.10 -25.51
CA ILE A 457 -15.62 -4.78 -25.49
C ILE A 457 -15.97 -4.09 -26.83
N PRO A 458 -16.87 -4.65 -27.66
CA PRO A 458 -17.23 -4.03 -28.94
C PRO A 458 -17.89 -2.65 -28.75
N GLY A 459 -17.34 -1.63 -29.41
CA GLY A 459 -17.89 -0.26 -29.39
C GLY A 459 -17.63 0.54 -28.10
N ASP A 460 -16.75 0.07 -27.20
CA ASP A 460 -16.35 0.83 -26.02
C ASP A 460 -15.50 2.06 -26.40
N LYS A 461 -15.93 3.26 -25.99
CA LYS A 461 -15.28 4.54 -26.33
C LYS A 461 -13.81 4.63 -25.90
N ASN A 462 -13.42 3.89 -24.86
CA ASN A 462 -12.08 3.91 -24.30
C ASN A 462 -11.24 2.70 -24.76
N ASN A 463 -11.77 1.86 -25.65
CA ASN A 463 -11.17 0.58 -26.04
C ASN A 463 -10.81 -0.30 -24.81
N LYS A 464 -11.72 -0.38 -23.82
CA LYS A 464 -11.56 -1.24 -22.64
C LYS A 464 -11.56 -2.73 -23.05
N TRP A 465 -10.56 -3.46 -22.58
CA TRP A 465 -10.50 -4.91 -22.66
C TRP A 465 -10.76 -5.52 -21.27
N VAL A 466 -11.36 -6.70 -21.25
CA VAL A 466 -11.73 -7.41 -20.02
C VAL A 466 -11.13 -8.80 -19.98
N SER A 467 -10.95 -9.29 -18.76
CA SER A 467 -10.58 -10.66 -18.44
C SER A 467 -11.81 -11.56 -18.37
N TYR A 468 -11.59 -12.88 -18.35
CA TYR A 468 -12.69 -13.86 -18.30
C TYR A 468 -13.64 -13.68 -17.08
N PRO A 469 -13.18 -13.42 -15.84
CA PRO A 469 -14.07 -13.14 -14.71
C PRO A 469 -14.93 -11.88 -14.90
N GLU A 470 -14.36 -10.83 -15.50
CA GLU A 470 -15.02 -9.52 -15.70
C GLU A 470 -16.12 -9.57 -16.78
N LEU A 471 -16.22 -10.63 -17.60
CA LEU A 471 -17.22 -10.75 -18.68
C LEU A 471 -18.67 -10.63 -18.18
N GLY A 472 -18.94 -11.01 -16.92
CA GLY A 472 -20.26 -10.89 -16.30
C GLY A 472 -20.74 -9.44 -16.13
N GLU A 473 -19.81 -8.49 -16.01
CA GLU A 473 -20.09 -7.07 -15.78
C GLU A 473 -20.19 -6.26 -17.09
N THR A 474 -20.09 -6.92 -18.25
CA THR A 474 -20.01 -6.24 -19.55
C THR A 474 -21.31 -6.22 -20.33
N ASN A 475 -21.47 -5.16 -21.14
CA ASN A 475 -22.56 -5.03 -22.12
C ASN A 475 -22.34 -5.87 -23.41
N ILE A 476 -21.47 -6.89 -23.40
CA ILE A 476 -21.27 -7.78 -24.56
C ILE A 476 -22.52 -8.67 -24.72
N LYS A 477 -23.17 -8.58 -25.88
CA LYS A 477 -24.48 -9.20 -26.17
C LYS A 477 -24.40 -10.21 -27.33
N GLY A 478 -25.43 -11.05 -27.47
CA GLY A 478 -25.57 -11.99 -28.58
C GLY A 478 -24.43 -13.02 -28.66
N MET A 479 -24.08 -13.41 -29.89
CA MET A 479 -23.08 -14.46 -30.16
C MET A 479 -21.70 -14.16 -29.55
N ASP A 480 -21.28 -12.90 -29.50
CA ASP A 480 -19.99 -12.51 -28.91
C ASP A 480 -19.97 -12.74 -27.38
N SER A 481 -21.12 -12.60 -26.70
CA SER A 481 -21.27 -12.91 -25.27
C SER A 481 -21.12 -14.42 -25.02
N THR A 482 -21.75 -15.24 -25.87
CA THR A 482 -21.63 -16.71 -25.81
C THR A 482 -20.21 -17.16 -26.10
N PHE A 483 -19.58 -16.63 -27.16
CA PHE A 483 -18.20 -16.94 -27.52
C PHE A 483 -17.22 -16.64 -26.39
N THR A 484 -17.20 -15.39 -25.89
CA THR A 484 -16.25 -14.97 -24.84
C THR A 484 -16.42 -15.77 -23.54
N LYS A 485 -17.65 -16.14 -23.17
CA LYS A 485 -17.95 -16.95 -21.97
C LYS A 485 -17.66 -18.45 -22.13
N GLN A 486 -17.53 -18.97 -23.34
CA GLN A 486 -17.28 -20.40 -23.58
C GLN A 486 -15.84 -20.71 -24.02
N ILE A 487 -15.18 -19.79 -24.73
CA ILE A 487 -13.91 -20.06 -25.41
C ILE A 487 -12.76 -20.40 -24.45
N ILE A 488 -12.71 -19.82 -23.25
CA ILE A 488 -11.63 -20.09 -22.27
C ILE A 488 -11.80 -21.46 -21.57
N PRO A 489 -12.96 -21.82 -21.00
CA PRO A 489 -13.18 -23.17 -20.49
C PRO A 489 -12.89 -24.26 -21.53
N ILE A 490 -13.33 -24.07 -22.77
CA ILE A 490 -13.10 -25.02 -23.87
C ILE A 490 -11.61 -25.08 -24.25
N TYR A 491 -10.94 -23.93 -24.36
CA TYR A 491 -9.49 -23.87 -24.62
C TYR A 491 -8.69 -24.61 -23.54
N LEU A 492 -8.91 -24.29 -22.26
CA LEU A 492 -8.16 -24.90 -21.15
C LEU A 492 -8.39 -26.41 -21.05
N ALA A 493 -9.61 -26.88 -21.31
CA ALA A 493 -9.93 -28.31 -21.39
C ALA A 493 -9.23 -29.00 -22.58
N SER A 494 -9.26 -28.39 -23.77
CA SER A 494 -8.55 -28.91 -24.95
C SER A 494 -7.03 -28.93 -24.75
N LEU A 495 -6.47 -27.96 -24.03
CA LEU A 495 -5.05 -27.87 -23.69
C LEU A 495 -4.61 -28.94 -22.68
N ALA A 496 -5.47 -29.28 -21.71
CA ALA A 496 -5.22 -30.40 -20.80
C ALA A 496 -5.19 -31.74 -21.57
N SER A 497 -6.15 -31.97 -22.48
CA SER A 497 -6.13 -33.16 -23.36
C SER A 497 -4.92 -33.19 -24.30
N ALA A 498 -4.53 -32.02 -24.83
CA ALA A 498 -3.39 -31.88 -25.74
C ALA A 498 -2.03 -32.15 -25.07
N THR A 499 -1.85 -31.79 -23.79
CA THR A 499 -0.61 -32.06 -23.05
C THR A 499 -0.42 -33.55 -22.73
N GLU A 500 -1.50 -34.32 -22.53
CA GLU A 500 -1.40 -35.78 -22.35
C GLU A 500 -1.18 -36.53 -23.68
N ASN A 501 -1.74 -36.02 -24.79
CA ASN A 501 -1.76 -36.73 -26.08
C ASN A 501 -0.82 -36.16 -27.15
N ASN A 502 -0.10 -35.08 -26.86
CA ASN A 502 0.71 -34.29 -27.80
C ASN A 502 -0.06 -33.83 -29.07
N LYS A 503 -1.32 -33.43 -28.91
CA LYS A 503 -2.25 -33.09 -30.02
C LYS A 503 -2.86 -31.70 -29.86
N TYR A 504 -2.07 -30.68 -30.13
CA TYR A 504 -2.46 -29.26 -29.93
C TYR A 504 -3.46 -28.70 -30.95
N LYS A 505 -3.88 -29.46 -31.99
CA LYS A 505 -4.73 -28.96 -33.10
C LYS A 505 -6.04 -28.30 -32.65
N GLU A 506 -6.68 -28.81 -31.61
CA GLU A 506 -7.93 -28.23 -31.08
C GLU A 506 -7.65 -26.99 -30.24
N ALA A 507 -6.65 -27.05 -29.35
CA ALA A 507 -6.21 -25.91 -28.56
C ALA A 507 -5.74 -24.73 -29.45
N ASP A 508 -5.01 -25.03 -30.53
CA ASP A 508 -4.62 -24.08 -31.58
C ASP A 508 -5.86 -23.42 -32.22
N PHE A 509 -6.88 -24.20 -32.59
CA PHE A 509 -8.11 -23.68 -33.20
C PHE A 509 -8.85 -22.69 -32.28
N TYR A 510 -8.89 -22.97 -30.97
CA TYR A 510 -9.49 -22.06 -30.00
C TYR A 510 -8.65 -20.79 -29.76
N LEU A 511 -7.31 -20.88 -29.73
CA LEU A 511 -6.43 -19.70 -29.72
C LEU A 511 -6.63 -18.83 -30.98
N ASP A 512 -6.70 -19.46 -32.14
CA ASP A 512 -7.01 -18.81 -33.42
C ASP A 512 -8.34 -18.07 -33.37
N GLY A 513 -9.34 -18.65 -32.72
CA GLY A 513 -10.63 -18.02 -32.44
C GLY A 513 -10.50 -16.75 -31.59
N ILE A 514 -9.73 -16.82 -30.49
CA ILE A 514 -9.46 -15.65 -29.63
C ILE A 514 -8.70 -14.57 -30.42
N GLN A 515 -7.67 -14.92 -31.19
CA GLN A 515 -6.92 -13.95 -31.99
C GLN A 515 -7.79 -13.32 -33.08
N LYS A 516 -8.73 -14.07 -33.69
CA LYS A 516 -9.71 -13.53 -34.65
C LYS A 516 -10.70 -12.57 -33.98
N TYR A 517 -11.14 -12.86 -32.75
CA TYR A 517 -11.97 -11.93 -31.97
C TYR A 517 -11.21 -10.63 -31.63
N GLN A 518 -9.94 -10.74 -31.20
CA GLN A 518 -9.06 -9.58 -30.99
C GLN A 518 -8.86 -8.76 -32.27
N LYS A 519 -8.62 -9.41 -33.41
CA LYS A 519 -8.49 -8.76 -34.73
C LYS A 519 -9.81 -8.13 -35.22
N LYS A 520 -10.97 -8.63 -34.79
CA LYS A 520 -12.29 -8.08 -35.18
C LYS A 520 -12.65 -6.80 -34.40
N TYR A 521 -12.29 -6.73 -33.12
CA TYR A 521 -12.79 -5.68 -32.21
C TYR A 521 -11.71 -4.84 -31.51
N GLY A 522 -10.42 -5.08 -31.78
CA GLY A 522 -9.30 -4.37 -31.16
C GLY A 522 -8.51 -3.41 -32.08
N LEU A 523 -9.00 -3.17 -33.31
CA LEU A 523 -8.20 -2.59 -34.39
C LEU A 523 -7.69 -1.15 -34.12
N ASP A 524 -8.45 -0.30 -33.45
CA ASP A 524 -8.18 1.14 -33.36
C ASP A 524 -6.85 1.52 -32.70
N ARG A 525 -6.21 0.62 -31.94
CA ARG A 525 -4.88 0.84 -31.33
C ARG A 525 -3.94 -0.37 -31.36
N CYS A 526 -4.35 -1.52 -31.89
CA CYS A 526 -3.44 -2.66 -32.03
C CYS A 526 -2.51 -2.48 -33.23
N PHE A 527 -1.35 -1.85 -33.00
CA PHE A 527 -0.20 -2.00 -33.88
C PHE A 527 0.17 -3.49 -33.93
N PHE A 528 -0.30 -4.19 -34.97
CA PHE A 528 0.16 -5.54 -35.29
C PHE A 528 1.62 -5.45 -35.74
N ALA A 529 2.52 -5.87 -34.85
CA ALA A 529 3.93 -6.05 -35.16
C ALA A 529 4.12 -7.34 -35.98
N ASP A 530 3.72 -7.28 -37.26
CA ASP A 530 4.14 -8.25 -38.27
C ASP A 530 5.58 -7.89 -38.71
N VAL A 531 6.56 -8.25 -37.87
CA VAL A 531 8.03 -8.19 -38.10
C VAL A 531 8.69 -9.43 -37.52
#